data_AF-A0A661ZZ55-F1
#
_entry.id   AF-A0A661ZZ55-F1
#
_cell.length_a   1.000
_cell.length_b   1.000
_cell.length_c   1.000
_cell.angle_alpha   90.00
_cell.angle_beta   90.00
_cell.angle_gamma   90.00
#
_symmetry.space_group_name_H-M   'P 1'
#
loop_
_entity.id
_entity.type
_entity.pdbx_description
1 polymer ?
#
loop_
_entity_poly.entity_id
_entity_poly.type
_entity_poly.pdbx_seq_one_letter_code
_entity_poly.pdbx_strand_id
1 'polypeptide(L)'
;MGVMNPYLPDEDLHSDLLDKLFEMDVKGGQNPNGSQKNGILKYERGAPVAVYNPETKAYVEISGFKEKCDEKLGSLPGSWKPWKAVNFSRGKKEAMLEAIFAEINTMETLGAKLAKKYNTRSNEIGNYLVSNDVAFNTDDVNTVMMTGFFHAYGPVNEYLK
;
A
#
# COMPACT_ATOMS: atom_id res chain seq x y z
N MET A 1 4.25 4.41 -18.98
CA MET A 1 3.74 5.45 -18.04
C MET A 1 3.98 6.88 -18.57
N GLY A 2 3.50 7.21 -19.78
CA GLY A 2 3.92 8.43 -20.50
C GLY A 2 3.36 9.77 -20.01
N VAL A 3 2.41 9.78 -19.07
CA VAL A 3 1.77 11.03 -18.59
C VAL A 3 2.54 11.66 -17.43
N MET A 4 3.16 10.85 -16.55
CA MET A 4 3.81 11.35 -15.33
C MET A 4 5.32 11.58 -15.51
N ASN A 5 6.03 10.70 -16.21
CA ASN A 5 7.48 10.80 -16.41
C ASN A 5 7.97 12.15 -16.97
N PRO A 6 7.27 12.84 -17.90
CA PRO A 6 7.71 14.15 -18.38
C PRO A 6 7.84 15.22 -17.29
N TYR A 7 7.19 15.03 -16.14
CA TYR A 7 7.18 15.98 -15.02
C TYR A 7 8.08 15.54 -13.85
N LEU A 8 8.74 14.39 -13.97
CA LEU A 8 9.65 13.83 -12.97
C LEU A 8 11.02 13.57 -13.62
N PRO A 9 11.82 14.63 -13.86
CA PRO A 9 13.08 14.48 -14.60
C PRO A 9 14.12 13.60 -13.87
N ASP A 10 14.02 13.53 -12.55
CA ASP A 10 14.94 12.80 -11.67
C ASP A 10 14.42 11.41 -11.28
N GLU A 11 13.23 11.01 -11.74
CA GLU A 11 12.64 9.69 -11.45
C GLU A 11 12.07 9.04 -12.71
N ASP A 12 12.28 7.74 -12.86
CA ASP A 12 11.57 6.95 -13.87
C ASP A 12 10.51 6.10 -13.18
N LEU A 13 9.24 6.50 -13.27
CA LEU A 13 8.13 5.70 -12.78
C LEU A 13 7.89 4.57 -13.77
N HIS A 14 8.62 3.47 -13.55
CA HIS A 14 8.61 2.32 -14.43
C HIS A 14 8.58 0.98 -13.69
N SER A 15 7.95 -0.03 -14.27
CA SER A 15 7.91 -1.40 -13.74
C SER A 15 7.82 -2.41 -14.88
N ASP A 16 8.93 -3.12 -15.13
CA ASP A 16 9.01 -4.18 -16.15
C ASP A 16 7.94 -5.27 -15.95
N LEU A 17 7.60 -5.57 -14.69
CA LEU A 17 6.56 -6.54 -14.36
C LEU A 17 5.19 -6.09 -14.86
N LEU A 18 4.82 -4.82 -14.63
CA LEU A 18 3.54 -4.29 -15.06
C LEU A 18 3.44 -4.24 -16.58
N ASP A 19 4.52 -3.86 -17.25
CA ASP A 19 4.58 -3.84 -18.72
C ASP A 19 4.41 -5.25 -19.30
N LYS A 20 5.15 -6.23 -18.78
CA LYS A 20 5.01 -7.64 -19.17
C LYS A 20 3.58 -8.16 -18.98
N LEU A 21 2.95 -7.82 -17.85
CA LEU A 21 1.55 -8.20 -17.58
C LEU A 21 0.59 -7.51 -18.56
N PHE A 22 0.82 -6.24 -18.88
CA PHE A 22 -0.02 -5.48 -19.79
C PHE A 22 0.05 -6.01 -21.23
N GLU A 23 1.25 -6.35 -21.71
CA GLU A 23 1.50 -6.98 -23.01
C GLU A 23 0.82 -8.34 -23.15
N MET A 24 0.71 -9.08 -22.04
CA MET A 24 -0.02 -10.36 -21.96
C MET A 24 -1.54 -10.19 -21.77
N ASP A 25 -2.07 -8.96 -21.79
CA ASP A 25 -3.46 -8.61 -21.50
C ASP A 25 -3.96 -9.00 -20.09
N VAL A 26 -3.03 -9.11 -19.12
CA VAL A 26 -3.31 -9.46 -17.73
C VAL A 26 -3.55 -8.19 -16.90
N LYS A 27 -4.71 -7.54 -17.12
CA LYS A 27 -5.01 -6.21 -16.57
C LYS A 27 -6.01 -6.21 -15.41
N GLY A 28 -6.87 -7.23 -15.32
CA GLY A 28 -7.90 -7.33 -14.27
C GLY A 28 -9.03 -6.32 -14.43
N GLY A 29 -9.46 -5.74 -13.31
CA GLY A 29 -10.49 -4.70 -13.28
C GLY A 29 -11.84 -5.20 -12.77
N GLN A 30 -12.91 -4.49 -13.12
CA GLN A 30 -14.26 -4.76 -12.64
C GLN A 30 -15.24 -4.98 -13.80
N ASN A 31 -16.22 -5.84 -13.62
CA ASN A 31 -17.37 -5.99 -14.51
C ASN A 31 -18.41 -4.89 -14.22
N PRO A 32 -19.31 -4.57 -15.17
CA PRO A 32 -20.37 -3.57 -14.97
C PRO A 32 -21.29 -3.87 -13.77
N ASN A 33 -21.43 -5.15 -13.41
CA ASN A 33 -22.20 -5.60 -12.25
C ASN A 33 -21.45 -5.51 -10.91
N GLY A 34 -20.26 -4.91 -10.89
CA GLY A 34 -19.43 -4.75 -9.70
C GLY A 34 -18.57 -5.97 -9.34
N SER A 35 -18.71 -7.11 -10.02
CA SER A 35 -17.84 -8.28 -9.77
C SER A 35 -16.41 -8.03 -10.27
N GLN A 36 -15.43 -8.66 -9.61
CA GLN A 36 -14.02 -8.52 -9.98
C GLN A 36 -13.68 -9.38 -11.20
N LYS A 37 -12.88 -8.83 -12.12
CA LYS A 37 -12.27 -9.55 -13.24
C LYS A 37 -10.91 -10.07 -12.81
N ASN A 38 -10.60 -11.28 -13.24
CA ASN A 38 -9.26 -11.84 -13.03
C ASN A 38 -8.24 -11.06 -13.86
N GLY A 39 -7.07 -10.85 -13.28
CA GLY A 39 -5.92 -10.18 -13.90
C GLY A 39 -4.67 -10.59 -13.15
N ILE A 40 -3.95 -9.62 -12.59
CA ILE A 40 -2.81 -9.88 -11.69
C ILE A 40 -3.24 -10.82 -10.54
N LEU A 41 -4.45 -10.61 -10.02
CA LEU A 41 -5.07 -11.46 -9.02
C LEU A 41 -6.23 -12.26 -9.63
N LYS A 42 -6.39 -13.50 -9.20
CA LYS A 42 -7.60 -14.31 -9.41
C LYS A 42 -8.50 -14.15 -8.18
N TYR A 43 -9.79 -13.96 -8.40
CA TYR A 43 -10.76 -13.76 -7.34
C TYR A 43 -11.77 -14.91 -7.25
N GLU A 44 -12.13 -15.28 -6.03
CA GLU A 44 -13.27 -16.15 -5.73
C GLU A 44 -14.11 -15.50 -4.62
N ARG A 45 -15.41 -15.34 -4.86
CA ARG A 45 -16.36 -14.69 -3.92
C ARG A 45 -15.87 -13.32 -3.40
N GLY A 46 -15.17 -12.56 -4.25
CA GLY A 46 -14.66 -11.23 -3.92
C GLY A 46 -13.34 -11.21 -3.15
N ALA A 47 -12.73 -12.36 -2.85
CA ALA A 47 -11.42 -12.46 -2.22
C ALA A 47 -10.36 -12.94 -3.23
N PRO A 48 -9.13 -12.42 -3.19
CA PRO A 48 -8.05 -12.94 -4.01
C PRO A 48 -7.62 -14.33 -3.54
N VAL A 49 -7.49 -15.28 -4.46
CA VAL A 49 -7.09 -16.67 -4.18
C VAL A 49 -5.77 -17.06 -4.81
N ALA A 50 -5.40 -16.43 -5.93
CA ALA A 50 -4.16 -16.73 -6.65
C ALA A 50 -3.57 -15.49 -7.30
N VAL A 51 -2.27 -15.53 -7.60
CA VAL A 51 -1.51 -14.47 -8.27
C VAL A 51 -1.02 -14.97 -9.61
N TYR A 52 -1.15 -14.19 -10.67
CA TYR A 52 -0.66 -14.55 -11.99
C TYR A 52 0.87 -14.49 -12.04
N ASN A 53 1.51 -15.57 -12.48
CA ASN A 53 2.95 -15.62 -12.70
C ASN A 53 3.23 -15.47 -14.21
N PRO A 54 3.87 -14.36 -14.65
CA PRO A 54 4.10 -14.11 -16.06
C PRO A 54 5.18 -15.01 -16.69
N GLU A 55 6.01 -15.70 -15.90
CA GLU A 55 6.99 -16.67 -16.42
C GLU A 55 6.32 -18.00 -16.77
N THR A 56 5.45 -18.49 -15.89
CA THR A 56 4.74 -19.77 -16.10
C THR A 56 3.42 -19.60 -16.83
N LYS A 57 2.95 -18.35 -16.99
CA LYS A 57 1.65 -17.98 -17.57
C LYS A 57 0.46 -18.63 -16.86
N ALA A 58 0.60 -18.87 -15.57
CA ALA A 58 -0.38 -19.57 -14.75
C ALA A 58 -0.61 -18.85 -13.41
N TYR A 59 -1.79 -19.09 -12.84
CA TYR A 59 -2.10 -18.64 -11.48
C TYR A 59 -1.44 -19.53 -10.45
N VAL A 60 -0.77 -18.91 -9.48
CA VAL A 60 -0.19 -19.56 -8.31
C VAL A 60 -1.08 -19.28 -7.11
N GLU A 61 -1.65 -20.33 -6.53
CA GLU A 61 -2.55 -20.24 -5.37
C GLU A 61 -1.83 -19.65 -4.15
N ILE A 62 -2.44 -18.64 -3.52
CA ILE A 62 -1.89 -17.92 -2.37
C ILE A 62 -1.67 -18.87 -1.19
N SER A 63 -2.58 -19.83 -0.99
CA SER A 63 -2.47 -20.85 0.06
C SER A 63 -1.16 -21.65 -0.01
N GLY A 64 -0.56 -21.81 -1.20
CA GLY A 64 0.69 -22.54 -1.39
C GLY A 64 1.95 -21.82 -0.88
N PHE A 65 1.88 -20.50 -0.65
CA PHE A 65 3.03 -19.71 -0.19
C PHE A 65 2.74 -18.76 0.98
N LYS A 66 1.47 -18.60 1.38
CA LYS A 66 1.05 -17.67 2.43
C LYS A 66 1.84 -17.85 3.72
N GLU A 67 1.92 -19.08 4.24
CA GLU A 67 2.58 -19.36 5.52
C GLU A 67 4.06 -18.99 5.49
N LYS A 68 4.77 -19.30 4.39
CA LYS A 68 6.18 -18.91 4.19
C LYS A 68 6.35 -17.40 4.16
N CYS A 69 5.41 -16.68 3.55
CA CYS A 69 5.42 -15.21 3.55
C CYS A 69 5.14 -14.65 4.94
N ASP A 70 4.17 -15.18 5.67
CA ASP A 70 3.84 -14.76 7.03
C ASP A 70 5.04 -14.98 7.98
N GLU A 71 5.66 -16.16 7.92
CA GLU A 71 6.87 -16.49 8.69
C GLU A 71 8.01 -15.52 8.37
N LYS A 72 8.24 -15.24 7.09
CA LYS A 72 9.29 -14.32 6.65
C LYS A 72 9.02 -12.86 7.07
N LEU A 73 7.76 -12.41 7.02
CA LEU A 73 7.37 -11.07 7.44
C LEU A 73 7.46 -10.91 8.97
N GLY A 74 7.24 -11.99 9.72
CA GLY A 74 7.19 -12.01 11.17
C GLY A 74 5.81 -11.62 11.71
N SER A 75 5.68 -11.61 13.04
CA SER A 75 4.43 -11.26 13.72
C SER A 75 4.02 -9.82 13.44
N LEU A 76 2.70 -9.58 13.48
CA LEU A 76 2.13 -8.23 13.56
C LEU A 76 2.32 -7.66 14.99
N PRO A 77 2.26 -6.32 15.17
CA PRO A 77 2.18 -5.74 16.50
C PRO A 77 0.94 -6.28 17.23
N GLY A 78 1.01 -6.48 18.55
CA GLY A 78 -0.09 -6.96 19.37
C GLY A 78 -1.28 -6.01 19.39
N SER A 79 -1.04 -4.71 19.24
CA SER A 79 -2.10 -3.69 19.08
C SER A 79 -2.68 -3.59 17.67
N TRP A 80 -2.24 -4.43 16.71
CA TRP A 80 -2.72 -4.37 15.33
C TRP A 80 -4.25 -4.39 15.23
N LYS A 81 -4.77 -3.53 14.35
CA LYS A 81 -6.18 -3.49 13.96
C LYS A 81 -6.32 -3.35 12.44
N PRO A 82 -7.37 -3.91 11.84
CA PRO A 82 -7.71 -3.64 10.45
C PRO A 82 -7.91 -2.13 10.22
N TRP A 83 -7.49 -1.62 9.06
CA TRP A 83 -7.56 -0.19 8.74
C TRP A 83 -8.97 0.41 8.92
N LYS A 84 -10.02 -0.35 8.58
CA LYS A 84 -11.42 0.10 8.78
C LYS A 84 -11.72 0.33 10.25
N ALA A 85 -11.26 -0.54 11.13
CA ALA A 85 -11.45 -0.40 12.57
C ALA A 85 -10.73 0.85 13.11
N VAL A 86 -9.56 1.18 12.57
CA VAL A 86 -8.82 2.39 12.92
C VAL A 86 -9.51 3.65 12.37
N ASN A 87 -9.90 3.67 11.09
CA ASN A 87 -10.50 4.85 10.46
C ASN A 87 -11.86 5.23 11.04
N PHE A 88 -12.65 4.24 11.47
CA PHE A 88 -14.00 4.46 11.96
C PHE A 88 -14.10 4.40 13.49
N SER A 89 -12.97 4.43 14.23
CA SER A 89 -12.95 4.50 15.69
C SER A 89 -13.10 5.95 16.19
N ARG A 90 -14.36 6.36 16.41
CA ARG A 90 -14.69 7.70 16.91
C ARG A 90 -13.96 8.01 18.22
N GLY A 91 -13.12 9.06 18.21
CA GLY A 91 -12.40 9.58 19.38
C GLY A 91 -11.29 8.68 19.92
N LYS A 92 -10.89 7.62 19.20
CA LYS A 92 -9.85 6.67 19.64
C LYS A 92 -8.77 6.42 18.60
N LYS A 93 -8.91 7.01 17.42
CA LYS A 93 -8.08 6.76 16.25
C LYS A 93 -6.61 7.08 16.51
N GLU A 94 -6.35 8.25 17.09
CA GLU A 94 -5.01 8.75 17.40
C GLU A 94 -4.31 7.82 18.40
N ALA A 95 -4.95 7.51 19.53
CA ALA A 95 -4.42 6.60 20.53
C ALA A 95 -4.17 5.17 19.99
N MET A 96 -5.02 4.69 19.07
CA MET A 96 -4.79 3.41 18.39
C MET A 96 -3.55 3.44 17.50
N LEU A 97 -3.37 4.51 16.73
CA LEU A 97 -2.21 4.69 15.86
C LEU A 97 -0.92 4.77 16.68
N GLU A 98 -0.90 5.56 17.76
CA GLU A 98 0.23 5.66 18.67
C GLU A 98 0.65 4.31 19.23
N ALA A 99 -0.29 3.50 19.72
CA ALA A 99 -0.01 2.17 20.24
C ALA A 99 0.59 1.24 19.18
N ILE A 100 -0.02 1.20 17.98
CA ILE A 100 0.44 0.38 16.86
C ILE A 100 1.86 0.76 16.45
N PHE A 101 2.13 2.05 16.28
CA PHE A 101 3.43 2.50 15.80
C PHE A 101 4.52 2.47 16.86
N ALA A 102 4.19 2.68 18.13
CA ALA A 102 5.12 2.46 19.24
C ALA A 102 5.65 1.02 19.25
N GLU A 103 4.78 0.04 19.06
CA GLU A 103 5.19 -1.37 18.95
C GLU A 103 6.03 -1.61 17.70
N ILE A 104 5.59 -1.16 16.51
CA ILE A 104 6.36 -1.32 15.27
C ILE A 104 7.76 -0.72 15.38
N ASN A 105 7.92 0.41 16.07
CA ASN A 105 9.23 1.03 16.28
C ASN A 105 10.20 0.11 17.04
N THR A 106 9.71 -0.75 17.93
CA THR A 106 10.53 -1.73 18.67
C THR A 106 10.74 -3.06 17.96
N MET A 107 10.04 -3.31 16.85
CA MET A 107 10.09 -4.58 16.14
C MET A 107 11.21 -4.62 15.11
N GLU A 108 11.92 -5.75 15.06
CA GLU A 108 13.01 -6.01 14.12
C GLU A 108 12.64 -6.99 12.99
N THR A 109 11.35 -7.36 12.91
CA THR A 109 10.81 -8.23 11.87
C THR A 109 10.94 -7.58 10.49
N LEU A 110 10.98 -8.40 9.43
CA LEU A 110 11.02 -7.87 8.06
C LEU A 110 9.80 -6.98 7.77
N GLY A 111 8.61 -7.38 8.24
CA GLY A 111 7.39 -6.60 8.09
C GLY A 111 7.49 -5.21 8.74
N ALA A 112 8.03 -5.13 9.95
CA ALA A 112 8.24 -3.85 10.64
C ALA A 112 9.25 -2.96 9.89
N LYS A 113 10.35 -3.54 9.40
CA LYS A 113 11.36 -2.82 8.59
C LYS A 113 10.79 -2.27 7.28
N LEU A 114 9.97 -3.08 6.59
CA LEU A 114 9.28 -2.65 5.37
C LEU A 114 8.27 -1.53 5.67
N ALA A 115 7.51 -1.64 6.77
CA ALA A 115 6.56 -0.61 7.19
C ALA A 115 7.25 0.72 7.49
N LYS A 116 8.37 0.70 8.23
CA LYS A 116 9.21 1.89 8.49
C LYS A 116 9.69 2.50 7.18
N LYS A 117 10.34 1.71 6.31
CA LYS A 117 10.87 2.20 5.02
C LYS A 117 9.78 2.82 4.15
N TYR A 118 8.61 2.18 4.06
CA TYR A 118 7.49 2.70 3.28
C TYR A 118 6.94 4.00 3.87
N ASN A 119 6.76 4.06 5.19
CA ASN A 119 6.26 5.25 5.87
C ASN A 119 7.22 6.43 5.71
N THR A 120 8.52 6.23 5.92
CA THR A 120 9.56 7.26 5.71
C THR A 120 9.52 7.78 4.27
N ARG A 121 9.48 6.90 3.27
CA ARG A 121 9.41 7.33 1.87
C ARG A 121 8.11 8.06 1.55
N SER A 122 6.98 7.63 2.11
CA SER A 122 5.69 8.32 1.96
C SER A 122 5.73 9.73 2.56
N ASN A 123 6.36 9.88 3.73
CA ASN A 123 6.57 11.17 4.38
C ASN A 123 7.46 12.09 3.55
N GLU A 124 8.59 11.59 3.03
CA GLU A 124 9.47 12.31 2.11
C GLU A 124 8.71 12.83 0.88
N ILE A 125 7.91 11.97 0.24
CA ILE A 125 7.10 12.35 -0.93
C ILE A 125 6.07 13.41 -0.54
N GLY A 126 5.41 13.27 0.61
CA GLY A 126 4.47 14.27 1.11
C GLY A 126 5.09 15.66 1.30
N ASN A 127 6.31 15.72 1.85
CA ASN A 127 7.07 16.97 1.96
C ASN A 127 7.55 17.48 0.60
N TYR A 128 7.94 16.59 -0.30
CA TYR A 128 8.38 16.93 -1.65
C TYR A 128 7.27 17.62 -2.45
N LEU A 129 6.00 17.21 -2.27
CA LEU A 129 4.86 17.90 -2.90
C LEU A 129 4.74 19.36 -2.46
N VAL A 130 5.06 19.65 -1.20
CA VAL A 130 5.05 21.03 -0.66
C VAL A 130 6.26 21.81 -1.16
N SER A 131 7.45 21.21 -1.13
CA SER A 131 8.68 21.91 -1.57
C SER A 131 8.72 22.19 -3.08
N ASN A 132 7.86 21.53 -3.88
CA ASN A 132 7.74 21.73 -5.32
C ASN A 132 6.45 22.48 -5.71
N ASP A 133 5.82 23.18 -4.77
CA ASP A 133 4.62 24.00 -5.00
C ASP A 133 3.43 23.23 -5.60
N VAL A 134 3.40 21.89 -5.49
CA VAL A 134 2.27 21.05 -5.90
C VAL A 134 1.15 21.12 -4.85
N ALA A 135 1.53 21.22 -3.58
CA ALA A 135 0.62 21.44 -2.45
C ALA A 135 1.05 22.68 -1.65
N PHE A 136 0.09 23.40 -1.07
CA PHE A 136 0.38 24.64 -0.34
C PHE A 136 1.01 24.38 1.03
N ASN A 137 0.62 23.30 1.71
CA ASN A 137 1.23 22.85 2.96
C ASN A 137 0.99 21.33 3.19
N THR A 138 1.58 20.79 4.26
CA THR A 138 1.46 19.36 4.61
C THR A 138 0.08 18.96 5.11
N ASP A 139 -0.70 19.90 5.67
CA ASP A 139 -2.06 19.65 6.14
C ASP A 139 -3.01 19.40 4.96
N ASP A 140 -2.82 20.11 3.85
CA ASP A 140 -3.58 19.90 2.61
C ASP A 140 -3.28 18.50 2.01
N VAL A 141 -2.00 18.11 1.98
CA VAL A 141 -1.57 16.77 1.56
C VAL A 141 -2.24 15.70 2.42
N ASN A 142 -2.12 15.83 3.75
CA ASN A 142 -2.72 14.90 4.69
C ASN A 142 -4.26 14.86 4.56
N THR A 143 -4.91 16.00 4.37
CA THR A 143 -6.37 16.10 4.20
C THR A 143 -6.83 15.32 2.96
N VAL A 144 -6.18 15.51 1.81
CA VAL A 144 -6.50 14.76 0.58
C VAL A 144 -6.32 13.25 0.80
N MET A 145 -5.22 12.85 1.43
CA MET A 145 -4.93 11.44 1.68
C MET A 145 -5.92 10.80 2.65
N MET A 146 -6.31 11.51 3.71
CA MET A 146 -7.25 10.99 4.70
C MET A 146 -8.69 10.93 4.18
N THR A 147 -9.12 11.92 3.40
CA THR A 147 -10.51 12.04 2.95
C THR A 147 -10.76 11.37 1.60
N GLY A 148 -9.84 11.49 0.64
CA GLY A 148 -9.97 10.93 -0.70
C GLY A 148 -9.53 9.47 -0.80
N PHE A 149 -8.48 9.10 -0.06
CA PHE A 149 -7.87 7.76 -0.15
C PHE A 149 -8.07 6.92 1.12
N PHE A 150 -8.80 7.42 2.11
CA PHE A 150 -9.00 6.77 3.42
C PHE A 150 -7.68 6.40 4.10
N HIS A 151 -6.60 7.16 3.87
CA HIS A 151 -5.36 6.96 4.59
C HIS A 151 -5.57 7.27 6.07
N ALA A 152 -5.15 6.40 6.98
CA ALA A 152 -5.54 6.57 8.37
C ALA A 152 -4.88 7.76 9.08
N TYR A 153 -3.72 8.22 8.64
CA TYR A 153 -2.96 9.22 9.39
C TYR A 153 -2.24 10.25 8.53
N GLY A 154 -2.57 10.31 7.23
CA GLY A 154 -1.79 11.06 6.24
C GLY A 154 -0.34 10.56 6.05
N PRO A 155 0.32 10.90 4.94
CA PRO A 155 1.72 10.52 4.71
C PRO A 155 2.71 11.30 5.58
N VAL A 156 2.43 12.57 5.90
CA VAL A 156 3.34 13.42 6.70
C VAL A 156 2.95 13.33 8.17
N ASN A 157 3.72 12.58 8.96
CA ASN A 157 3.45 12.29 10.38
C ASN A 157 4.75 11.89 11.12
N GLU A 158 4.70 11.78 12.45
CA GLU A 158 5.88 11.47 13.27
C GLU A 158 5.84 10.08 13.93
N TYR A 159 4.95 9.19 13.47
CA TYR A 159 4.69 7.92 14.15
C TYR A 159 5.83 6.91 14.03
N LEU A 160 6.42 6.76 12.84
CA LEU A 160 7.49 5.81 12.57
C LEU A 160 8.83 6.54 12.42
N LYS A 161 9.86 5.98 13.07
CA LYS A 161 11.23 6.48 13.06
C LYS A 161 12.19 5.36 12.70
#